data_AF-A0A239EHH5-F1
#
_entry.id   AF-A0A239EHH5-F1
#
_cell.length_a   1.000
_cell.length_b   1.000
_cell.length_c   1.000
_cell.angle_alpha   90.00
_cell.angle_beta   90.00
_cell.angle_gamma   90.00
#
_symmetry.space_group_name_H-M   'P 1'
#
loop_
_entity.id
_entity.type
_entity.pdbx_description
1 polymer ?
#
loop_
_entity_poly.entity_id
_entity_poly.type
_entity_poly.pdbx_seq_one_letter_code
_entity_poly.pdbx_strand_id
1 'polypeptide(L)'
;MARLRRLVLVPAVAAGLVTALAAPAWAAPLTPSKPTTVVIEDLTFPYGPCPDVTVSDFDIRLRIQTFSDGDRVVQEVRNVSYTGTLTGPTGTQTTYEGHFRVVDLFDEGVSVRQGLVGRTTLPDGGELVLTAGRQVLDLGTQDVEVAAGNNTFEEFNAALCGALGAEVV
;
A
#
# COMPACT_ATOMS: atom_id res chain seq x y z
N MET A 1 46.66 60.96 49.40
CA MET A 1 47.42 61.46 48.23
C MET A 1 47.26 60.47 47.10
N ALA A 2 46.73 60.96 45.98
CA ALA A 2 46.18 60.18 44.88
C ALA A 2 47.26 59.54 43.99
N ARG A 3 47.03 58.31 43.52
CA ARG A 3 47.73 57.71 42.37
C ARG A 3 46.74 57.44 41.25
N LEU A 4 47.01 58.13 40.14
CA LEU A 4 46.38 58.08 38.84
C LEU A 4 46.74 56.77 38.10
N ARG A 5 45.95 56.45 37.06
CA ARG A 5 46.21 55.50 35.92
C ARG A 5 45.63 54.09 36.13
N ARG A 6 44.86 53.50 35.19
CA ARG A 6 44.69 53.71 33.74
C ARG A 6 43.31 53.17 33.34
N LEU A 7 42.59 53.89 32.48
CA LEU A 7 41.54 53.30 31.64
C LEU A 7 42.19 52.26 30.72
N VAL A 8 41.65 51.04 30.70
CA VAL A 8 41.87 50.08 29.62
C VAL A 8 40.50 49.77 29.03
N LEU A 9 40.26 50.32 27.84
CA LEU A 9 39.17 49.88 26.96
C LEU A 9 39.44 48.41 26.61
N VAL A 10 38.47 47.54 26.91
CA VAL A 10 38.40 46.22 26.30
C VAL A 10 37.51 46.33 25.07
N PRO A 11 38.00 46.06 23.85
CA PRO A 11 37.17 46.06 22.67
C PRO A 11 36.21 44.86 22.71
N ALA A 12 34.92 45.14 22.52
CA ALA A 12 33.88 44.16 22.30
C ALA A 12 34.18 43.38 21.01
N VAL A 13 34.72 42.16 21.14
CA VAL A 13 34.71 41.20 20.05
C VAL A 13 33.33 40.56 20.05
N ALA A 14 32.38 41.20 19.35
CA ALA A 14 31.16 40.56 18.92
C ALA A 14 31.54 39.48 17.89
N ALA A 15 31.84 38.27 18.39
CA ALA A 15 31.91 37.09 17.55
C ALA A 15 30.49 36.84 17.02
N GLY A 16 30.20 37.42 15.86
CA GLY A 16 29.03 37.09 15.06
C GLY A 16 29.11 35.61 14.71
N LEU A 17 28.47 34.79 15.53
CA LEU A 17 28.20 33.41 15.23
C LEU A 17 27.21 33.42 14.06
N VAL A 18 27.74 33.43 12.83
CA VAL A 18 26.96 33.15 11.64
C VAL A 18 26.56 31.68 11.76
N THR A 19 25.43 31.43 12.42
CA THR A 19 24.71 30.17 12.27
C THR A 19 24.33 30.09 10.80
N ALA A 20 25.17 29.41 10.02
CA ALA A 20 24.78 28.90 8.73
C ALA A 20 23.56 28.02 9.00
N LEU A 21 22.38 28.58 8.77
CA LEU A 21 21.14 27.83 8.66
C LEU A 21 21.39 26.87 7.50
N ALA A 22 21.84 25.66 7.82
CA ALA A 22 21.82 24.56 6.89
C ALA A 22 20.37 24.45 6.46
N ALA A 23 20.08 24.93 5.25
CA ALA A 23 18.78 24.73 4.64
C ALA A 23 18.51 23.23 4.74
N PRO A 24 17.29 22.82 5.16
CA PRO A 24 16.95 21.41 5.17
C PRO A 24 17.29 20.87 3.79
N ALA A 25 18.20 19.90 3.72
CA ALA A 25 18.48 19.21 2.48
C ALA A 25 17.18 18.48 2.15
N TRP A 26 16.38 19.07 1.26
CA TRP A 26 15.19 18.42 0.76
C TRP A 26 15.70 17.19 0.02
N ALA A 27 15.49 16.02 0.62
CA ALA A 27 15.83 14.76 -0.02
C ALA A 27 15.22 14.80 -1.42
N ALA A 28 16.08 14.65 -2.43
CA ALA A 28 15.62 14.66 -3.81
C ALA A 28 14.50 13.63 -3.95
N PRO A 29 13.39 13.96 -4.65
CA PRO A 29 12.31 13.00 -4.83
C PRO A 29 12.88 11.73 -5.44
N LEU A 30 12.59 10.58 -4.82
CA LEU A 30 13.00 9.27 -5.31
C LEU A 30 12.49 9.13 -6.76
N THR A 31 13.41 9.15 -7.71
CA THR A 31 13.08 8.96 -9.11
C THR A 31 13.02 7.45 -9.36
N PRO A 32 12.00 6.92 -10.05
CA PRO A 32 11.94 5.50 -10.36
C PRO A 32 13.22 5.08 -11.08
N SER A 33 13.90 4.05 -10.57
CA SER A 33 15.16 3.56 -11.13
C SER A 33 14.92 2.69 -12.37
N LYS A 34 13.69 2.17 -12.54
CA LYS A 34 13.28 1.32 -13.65
C LYS A 34 12.03 1.87 -14.35
N PRO A 35 11.88 1.67 -15.67
CA PRO A 35 10.64 1.99 -16.36
C PRO A 35 9.47 1.26 -15.70
N THR A 36 8.31 1.90 -15.69
CA THR A 36 7.08 1.28 -15.21
C THR A 36 6.78 0.04 -16.06
N THR A 37 6.69 -1.12 -15.44
CA THR A 37 6.20 -2.33 -16.10
C THR A 37 4.70 -2.41 -15.91
N VAL A 38 3.97 -2.50 -17.02
CA VAL A 38 2.54 -2.86 -17.03
C VAL A 38 2.47 -4.32 -17.40
N VAL A 39 2.04 -5.14 -16.45
CA VAL A 39 1.79 -6.56 -16.67
C VAL A 39 0.27 -6.71 -16.78
N ILE A 40 -0.17 -7.14 -17.96
CA ILE A 40 -1.54 -7.61 -18.19
C ILE A 40 -1.37 -9.11 -18.34
N GLU A 41 -1.64 -9.84 -17.26
CA GLU A 41 -1.66 -11.29 -17.27
C GLU A 41 -3.12 -11.72 -17.10
N ASP A 42 -3.58 -12.61 -17.98
CA ASP A 42 -4.80 -13.40 -17.78
C ASP A 42 -4.53 -14.40 -16.64
N LEU A 43 -4.38 -13.88 -15.42
CA LEU A 43 -4.19 -14.69 -14.24
C LEU A 43 -5.51 -15.41 -13.97
N THR A 44 -5.48 -16.73 -14.07
CA THR A 44 -6.58 -17.58 -13.58
C THR A 44 -6.70 -17.29 -12.10
N PHE A 45 -7.87 -16.86 -11.62
CA PHE A 45 -8.10 -16.54 -10.21
C PHE A 45 -7.63 -17.71 -9.33
N PRO A 46 -6.44 -17.61 -8.71
CA PRO A 46 -5.86 -18.73 -8.02
C PRO A 46 -6.38 -18.61 -6.60
N TYR A 47 -7.31 -19.49 -6.23
CA TYR A 47 -7.78 -19.65 -4.86
C TYR A 47 -8.64 -18.49 -4.31
N GLY A 48 -9.95 -18.67 -4.46
CA GLY A 48 -10.88 -18.19 -3.45
C GLY A 48 -11.16 -19.30 -2.41
N PRO A 49 -11.69 -18.96 -1.23
CA PRO A 49 -12.23 -19.92 -0.24
C PRO A 49 -13.36 -20.84 -0.79
N CYS A 50 -13.91 -20.53 -1.98
CA CYS A 50 -15.06 -21.20 -2.56
C CYS A 50 -14.58 -22.13 -3.70
N PRO A 51 -14.37 -23.44 -3.46
CA PRO A 51 -13.77 -24.35 -4.45
C PRO A 51 -14.64 -24.55 -5.70
N ASP A 52 -15.96 -24.39 -5.57
CA ASP A 52 -16.93 -24.58 -6.67
C ASP A 52 -17.29 -23.28 -7.41
N VAL A 53 -16.65 -22.17 -7.06
CA VAL A 53 -16.85 -20.89 -7.77
C VAL A 53 -15.88 -20.82 -8.95
N THR A 54 -16.44 -20.59 -10.12
CA THR A 54 -15.68 -20.35 -11.35
C THR A 54 -15.56 -18.85 -11.62
N VAL A 55 -14.46 -18.45 -12.26
CA VAL A 55 -14.23 -17.05 -12.63
C VAL A 55 -14.15 -16.93 -14.14
N SER A 56 -14.92 -16.01 -14.72
CA SER A 56 -14.87 -15.66 -16.14
C SER A 56 -14.57 -14.18 -16.34
N ASP A 57 -14.11 -13.82 -17.54
CA ASP A 57 -13.90 -12.43 -17.96
C ASP A 57 -13.00 -11.64 -17.00
N PHE A 58 -12.00 -12.32 -16.42
CA PHE A 58 -11.13 -11.75 -15.40
C PHE A 58 -9.98 -10.95 -16.04
N ASP A 59 -10.05 -9.62 -15.95
CA ASP A 59 -8.99 -8.69 -16.37
C ASP A 59 -8.24 -8.23 -15.13
N ILE A 60 -6.92 -8.40 -15.12
CA ILE A 60 -6.03 -7.83 -14.10
C ILE A 60 -5.05 -6.89 -14.77
N ARG A 61 -4.94 -5.69 -14.22
CA ARG A 61 -3.93 -4.70 -14.60
C ARG A 61 -3.02 -4.45 -13.41
N LEU A 62 -1.75 -4.78 -13.60
CA LEU A 62 -0.71 -4.57 -12.61
C LEU A 62 0.29 -3.55 -13.15
N ARG A 63 0.47 -2.45 -12.42
CA ARG A 63 1.49 -1.44 -12.70
C ARG A 63 2.52 -1.43 -11.57
N ILE A 64 3.76 -1.79 -11.88
CA ILE A 64 4.86 -1.84 -10.91
C ILE A 64 5.83 -0.68 -11.14
N GLN A 65 6.20 0.01 -10.07
CA GLN A 65 7.25 1.02 -10.04
C GLN A 65 8.28 0.65 -8.98
N THR A 66 9.52 0.43 -9.41
CA THR A 66 10.63 0.09 -8.52
C THR A 66 11.52 1.31 -8.32
N PHE A 67 11.94 1.53 -7.08
CA PHE A 67 12.89 2.56 -6.67
C PHE A 67 14.12 1.88 -6.09
N SER A 68 15.31 2.32 -6.52
CA SER A 68 16.59 1.73 -6.13
C SER A 68 17.57 2.79 -5.67
N ASP A 69 18.44 2.40 -4.75
CA ASP A 69 19.63 3.12 -4.32
C ASP A 69 20.86 2.29 -4.73
N GLY A 70 21.52 2.70 -5.83
CA GLY A 70 22.49 1.84 -6.52
C GLY A 70 21.84 0.56 -7.05
N ASP A 71 22.45 -0.59 -6.74
CA ASP A 71 21.95 -1.92 -7.15
C ASP A 71 20.86 -2.48 -6.23
N ARG A 72 20.53 -1.76 -5.15
CA ARG A 72 19.63 -2.22 -4.09
C ARG A 72 18.22 -1.64 -4.30
N VAL A 73 17.20 -2.48 -4.30
CA VAL A 73 15.80 -2.03 -4.31
C VAL A 73 15.41 -1.56 -2.91
N VAL A 74 14.90 -0.33 -2.80
CA VAL A 74 14.49 0.28 -1.52
C VAL A 74 12.98 0.33 -1.37
N GLN A 75 12.26 0.44 -2.49
CA GLN A 75 10.81 0.53 -2.48
C GLN A 75 10.23 -0.05 -3.77
N GLU A 76 9.08 -0.71 -3.66
CA GLU A 76 8.24 -1.09 -4.78
C GLU A 76 6.82 -0.56 -4.59
N VAL A 77 6.25 0.02 -5.64
CA VAL A 77 4.85 0.45 -5.68
C VAL A 77 4.12 -0.37 -6.74
N ARG A 78 3.13 -1.14 -6.30
CA ARG A 78 2.23 -1.89 -7.17
C ARG A 78 0.85 -1.23 -7.16
N ASN A 79 0.33 -0.91 -8.32
CA ASN A 79 -1.08 -0.53 -8.46
C ASN A 79 -1.78 -1.69 -9.16
N VAL A 80 -2.76 -2.27 -8.48
CA VAL A 80 -3.51 -3.43 -8.93
C VAL A 80 -4.95 -2.98 -9.15
N SER A 81 -5.48 -3.26 -10.34
CA SER A 81 -6.92 -3.19 -10.58
C SER A 81 -7.35 -4.48 -11.25
N TYR A 82 -8.46 -5.05 -10.81
CA TYR A 82 -9.01 -6.23 -11.46
C TYR A 82 -10.53 -6.16 -11.51
N THR A 83 -11.11 -6.88 -12.47
CA THR A 83 -12.55 -7.07 -12.61
C THR A 83 -12.82 -8.42 -13.26
N GLY A 84 -13.92 -9.05 -12.90
CA GLY A 84 -14.46 -10.20 -13.63
C GLY A 84 -15.76 -10.69 -13.02
N THR A 85 -16.18 -11.88 -13.43
CA THR A 85 -17.45 -12.46 -13.01
C THR A 85 -17.20 -13.76 -12.25
N LEU A 86 -17.74 -13.85 -11.03
CA LEU A 86 -17.77 -15.09 -10.25
C LEU A 86 -19.08 -15.81 -10.55
N THR A 87 -19.02 -17.11 -10.83
CA THR A 87 -20.17 -17.97 -11.07
C THR A 87 -20.15 -19.14 -10.09
N GLY A 88 -21.16 -19.23 -9.24
CA GLY A 88 -21.33 -20.33 -8.30
C GLY A 88 -21.89 -21.62 -8.94
N PRO A 89 -21.94 -22.74 -8.18
CA PRO A 89 -22.36 -24.04 -8.71
C PRO A 89 -23.82 -24.10 -9.17
N THR A 90 -24.68 -23.21 -8.66
CA THR A 90 -26.08 -23.08 -9.09
C THR A 90 -26.25 -22.22 -10.34
N GLY A 91 -25.17 -21.63 -10.86
CA GLY A 91 -25.18 -20.67 -11.97
C GLY A 91 -25.42 -19.23 -11.54
N THR A 92 -25.54 -18.94 -10.23
CA THR A 92 -25.59 -17.57 -9.72
C THR A 92 -24.32 -16.82 -10.10
N GLN A 93 -24.45 -15.62 -10.67
CA GLN A 93 -23.34 -14.79 -11.09
C GLN A 93 -23.26 -13.48 -10.30
N THR A 94 -22.04 -13.01 -10.08
CA THR A 94 -21.78 -11.67 -9.54
C THR A 94 -20.49 -11.08 -10.11
N THR A 95 -20.43 -9.76 -10.24
CA THR A 95 -19.20 -9.05 -10.54
C THR A 95 -18.29 -9.05 -9.31
N TYR A 96 -17.00 -9.24 -9.54
CA TYR A 96 -15.95 -9.12 -8.54
C TYR A 96 -14.85 -8.21 -9.05
N GLU A 97 -14.55 -7.18 -8.28
CA GLU A 97 -13.58 -6.16 -8.68
C GLU A 97 -12.80 -5.61 -7.49
N GLY A 98 -11.62 -5.07 -7.78
CA GLY A 98 -10.80 -4.41 -6.78
C GLY A 98 -9.87 -3.40 -7.43
N HIS A 99 -9.48 -2.39 -6.66
CA HIS A 99 -8.48 -1.41 -7.04
C HIS A 99 -7.71 -0.96 -5.80
N PHE A 100 -6.46 -1.42 -5.70
CA PHE A 100 -5.63 -1.15 -4.54
C PHE A 100 -4.18 -0.91 -4.94
N ARG A 101 -3.48 -0.20 -4.06
CA ARG A 101 -2.07 0.10 -4.15
C ARG A 101 -1.35 -0.66 -3.04
N VAL A 102 -0.24 -1.29 -3.38
CA VAL A 102 0.72 -1.85 -2.41
C VAL A 102 2.01 -1.04 -2.49
N VAL A 103 2.55 -0.66 -1.34
CA VAL A 103 3.84 0.00 -1.21
C VAL A 103 4.69 -0.84 -0.28
N ASP A 104 5.69 -1.52 -0.84
CA ASP A 104 6.67 -2.25 -0.06
C ASP A 104 7.86 -1.32 0.22
N LEU A 105 8.13 -1.08 1.50
CA LEU A 105 9.23 -0.27 2.01
C LEU A 105 10.26 -1.26 2.58
N PHE A 106 11.16 -1.74 1.73
CA PHE A 106 12.07 -2.85 2.09
C PHE A 106 13.03 -2.49 3.23
N ASP A 107 13.46 -1.23 3.32
CA ASP A 107 14.33 -0.75 4.39
C ASP A 107 13.62 -0.66 5.75
N GLU A 108 12.30 -0.44 5.72
CA GLU A 108 11.47 -0.37 6.91
C GLU A 108 10.92 -1.74 7.30
N GLY A 109 11.01 -2.73 6.41
CA GLY A 109 10.43 -4.05 6.61
C GLY A 109 8.90 -4.03 6.61
N VAL A 110 8.27 -3.05 5.93
CA VAL A 110 6.82 -2.84 5.98
C VAL A 110 6.20 -2.85 4.59
N SER A 111 5.02 -3.46 4.46
CA SER A 111 4.14 -3.36 3.30
C SER A 111 2.87 -2.62 3.65
N VAL A 112 2.53 -1.61 2.86
CA VAL A 112 1.30 -0.83 3.03
C VAL A 112 0.37 -1.12 1.87
N ARG A 113 -0.78 -1.73 2.16
CA ARG A 113 -1.86 -1.94 1.19
C ARG A 113 -2.96 -0.90 1.40
N GLN A 114 -3.38 -0.22 0.35
CA GLN A 114 -4.37 0.86 0.41
C GLN A 114 -5.36 0.80 -0.74
N GLY A 115 -6.63 1.07 -0.48
CA GLY A 115 -7.68 1.13 -1.49
C GLY A 115 -8.75 0.07 -1.26
N LEU A 116 -9.43 -0.32 -2.34
CA LEU A 116 -10.47 -1.34 -2.35
C LEU A 116 -9.85 -2.68 -2.71
N VAL A 117 -9.71 -3.57 -1.74
CA VAL A 117 -9.13 -4.89 -2.01
C VAL A 117 -10.08 -5.75 -2.82
N GLY A 118 -11.38 -5.73 -2.51
CA GLY A 118 -12.41 -6.44 -3.27
C GLY A 118 -13.80 -5.90 -3.03
N ARG A 119 -14.66 -5.98 -4.03
CA ARG A 119 -16.08 -5.65 -3.99
C ARG A 119 -16.86 -6.60 -4.87
N THR A 120 -18.05 -6.94 -4.43
CA THR A 120 -19.00 -7.73 -5.20
C THR A 120 -20.44 -7.26 -4.96
N THR A 121 -21.28 -7.39 -5.98
CA THR A 121 -22.71 -7.04 -5.91
C THR A 121 -23.53 -8.31 -5.81
N LEU A 122 -24.14 -8.57 -4.67
CA LEU A 122 -24.91 -9.77 -4.41
C LEU A 122 -26.21 -9.80 -5.25
N PRO A 123 -26.79 -10.99 -5.51
CA PRO A 123 -28.01 -11.12 -6.32
C PRO A 123 -29.23 -10.35 -5.80
N ASP A 124 -29.28 -10.10 -4.49
CA ASP A 124 -30.33 -9.31 -3.83
C ASP A 124 -30.12 -7.78 -3.96
N GLY A 125 -29.03 -7.37 -4.61
CA GLY A 125 -28.63 -5.97 -4.76
C GLY A 125 -27.78 -5.44 -3.61
N GLY A 126 -27.44 -6.27 -2.61
CA GLY A 126 -26.49 -5.92 -1.56
C GLY A 126 -25.07 -5.75 -2.09
N GLU A 127 -24.26 -4.94 -1.41
CA GLU A 127 -22.83 -4.80 -1.72
C GLU A 127 -22.01 -5.44 -0.61
N LEU A 128 -21.06 -6.29 -0.99
CA LEU A 128 -20.10 -6.86 -0.08
C LEU A 128 -18.70 -6.33 -0.43
N VAL A 129 -17.99 -5.82 0.57
CA VAL A 129 -16.71 -5.11 0.40
C VAL A 129 -15.64 -5.75 1.28
N LEU A 130 -14.57 -6.23 0.65
CA LEU A 130 -13.35 -6.68 1.29
C LEU A 130 -12.40 -5.48 1.40
N THR A 131 -12.09 -5.09 2.63
CA THR A 131 -11.08 -4.08 2.98
C THR A 131 -11.08 -2.87 2.03
N ALA A 132 -11.95 -1.90 2.31
CA ALA A 132 -11.79 -0.53 1.81
C ALA A 132 -11.03 0.27 2.87
N GLY A 133 -9.75 0.59 2.63
CA GLY A 133 -8.98 1.33 3.61
C GLY A 133 -7.47 1.17 3.49
N ARG A 134 -6.80 1.01 4.63
CA ARG A 134 -5.35 0.87 4.76
C ARG A 134 -5.03 -0.33 5.63
N GLN A 135 -4.14 -1.18 5.14
CA GLN A 135 -3.48 -2.24 5.91
C GLN A 135 -1.97 -1.99 5.94
N VAL A 136 -1.37 -2.24 7.10
CA VAL A 136 0.08 -2.22 7.28
C VAL A 136 0.49 -3.63 7.71
N LEU A 137 1.42 -4.22 6.97
CA LEU A 137 1.92 -5.57 7.20
C LEU A 137 3.42 -5.52 7.44
N ASP A 138 3.91 -6.35 8.35
CA ASP A 138 5.35 -6.62 8.47
C ASP A 138 5.78 -7.55 7.31
N LEU A 139 6.81 -7.17 6.56
CA LEU A 139 7.26 -7.92 5.37
C LEU A 139 7.96 -9.24 5.73
N GLY A 140 8.49 -9.38 6.95
CA GLY A 140 9.21 -10.58 7.38
C GLY A 140 8.28 -11.69 7.84
N THR A 141 7.23 -11.33 8.56
CA THR A 141 6.25 -12.24 9.17
C THR A 141 4.94 -12.33 8.38
N GLN A 142 4.63 -11.31 7.59
CA GLN A 142 3.33 -11.08 6.94
C GLN A 142 2.18 -10.82 7.93
N ASP A 143 2.49 -10.52 9.18
CA ASP A 143 1.49 -10.19 10.19
C ASP A 143 0.88 -8.80 9.90
N VAL A 144 -0.43 -8.69 10.11
CA VAL A 144 -1.17 -7.44 9.94
C VAL A 144 -1.05 -6.61 11.22
N GLU A 145 -0.28 -5.53 11.16
CA GLU A 145 -0.08 -4.63 12.30
C GLU A 145 -1.26 -3.65 12.46
N VAL A 146 -1.82 -3.21 11.33
CA VAL A 146 -2.97 -2.29 11.30
C VAL A 146 -3.90 -2.70 10.18
N ALA A 147 -5.20 -2.80 10.45
CA ALA A 147 -6.23 -2.97 9.43
C ALA A 147 -7.38 -1.97 9.65
N ALA A 148 -7.73 -1.25 8.59
CA ALA A 148 -8.96 -0.48 8.50
C ALA A 148 -9.82 -1.05 7.36
N GLY A 149 -11.07 -1.41 7.67
CA GLY A 149 -12.04 -1.97 6.72
C GLY A 149 -13.26 -2.58 7.42
N ASN A 150 -14.33 -2.82 6.66
CA ASN A 150 -15.62 -3.29 7.19
C ASN A 150 -15.68 -4.79 7.45
N ASN A 151 -14.93 -5.60 6.70
CA ASN A 151 -14.95 -7.05 6.79
C ASN A 151 -13.51 -7.60 6.81
N THR A 152 -13.30 -8.63 7.63
CA THR A 152 -12.11 -9.48 7.51
C THR A 152 -12.15 -10.27 6.20
N PHE A 153 -11.01 -10.84 5.80
CA PHE A 153 -10.95 -11.73 4.64
C PHE A 153 -11.87 -12.93 4.79
N GLU A 154 -11.91 -13.53 5.98
CA GLU A 154 -12.75 -14.69 6.32
C GLU A 154 -14.26 -14.36 6.25
N GLU A 155 -14.70 -13.25 6.85
CA GLU A 155 -16.11 -12.83 6.83
C GLU A 155 -16.58 -12.50 5.41
N PHE A 156 -15.77 -11.77 4.65
CA PHE A 156 -16.07 -11.48 3.25
C PHE A 156 -16.23 -12.77 2.45
N ASN A 157 -15.29 -13.69 2.61
CA ASN A 157 -15.25 -14.96 1.93
C ASN A 157 -16.47 -15.84 2.24
N ALA A 158 -16.83 -15.95 3.52
CA ALA A 158 -18.00 -16.70 3.95
C ALA A 158 -19.29 -16.13 3.35
N ALA A 159 -19.45 -14.80 3.37
CA ALA A 159 -20.61 -14.13 2.80
C ALA A 159 -20.67 -14.30 1.27
N LEU A 160 -19.54 -14.19 0.58
CA LEU A 160 -19.44 -14.39 -0.87
C LEU A 160 -19.79 -15.83 -1.27
N CYS A 161 -19.21 -16.85 -0.62
CA CYS A 161 -19.51 -18.24 -0.94
C CYS A 161 -20.99 -18.55 -0.67
N GLY A 162 -21.53 -18.08 0.46
CA GLY A 162 -22.94 -18.24 0.80
C GLY A 162 -23.88 -17.63 -0.24
N ALA A 163 -23.57 -16.42 -0.73
CA ALA A 163 -24.35 -15.78 -1.79
C ALA A 163 -24.27 -16.50 -3.14
N LEU A 164 -23.14 -17.17 -3.41
CA LEU A 164 -22.94 -17.98 -4.60
C LEU A 164 -23.43 -19.42 -4.47
N GLY A 165 -23.90 -19.83 -3.29
CA GLY A 165 -24.32 -21.21 -3.02
C GLY A 165 -23.15 -22.20 -3.02
N ALA A 166 -21.93 -21.74 -2.76
CA ALA A 166 -20.73 -22.57 -2.64
C ALA A 166 -20.39 -22.83 -1.17
N GLU A 167 -19.73 -23.96 -0.90
CA GLU A 167 -19.19 -24.26 0.43
C GLU A 167 -17.93 -23.40 0.70
N VAL A 168 -17.70 -23.06 1.98
CA VAL A 168 -16.47 -22.41 2.44
C VAL A 168 -15.52 -23.50 2.92
N VAL A 169 -14.26 -23.48 2.46
CA VAL A 169 -13.20 -24.40 2.91
C VAL A 169 -12.35 -23.78 4.00
#